data_AF-A0A7Z0BKY3-F1
#
_entry.id   AF-A0A7Z0BKY3-F1
#
_cell.length_a   1.000
_cell.length_b   1.000
_cell.length_c   1.000
_cell.angle_alpha   90.00
_cell.angle_beta   90.00
_cell.angle_gamma   90.00
#
_symmetry.space_group_name_H-M   'P 1'
#
loop_
_entity.id
_entity.type
_entity.pdbx_description
1 polymer ?
#
loop_
_entity_poly.entity_id
_entity_poly.type
_entity_poly.pdbx_seq_one_letter_code
_entity_poly.pdbx_strand_id
1 'polypeptide(L)'
;MAKKKTAEERRRRAAELKAQRLREERRRKVLTIAGVTTAVVLVVGLLAFLLFMEFRSRTVSGVEEFEVGSYEHVETGQRVDYEQTPPVGGDHWNAWQNCGVYPEPVTPEFAVHSLEHGAVWINYRPDLPEDQVQALNEMYSPGDYLVISPYEGEMDAPIVASSWGRQISAETAGDENLQRFVRLYERGTDVPEPGASCSGQRSETAAEIDAMISGGSVDTSGGMEGPEGGDAGAGEGSGNEAEASDAPSGAAEDEPTAEEQ
;
A
#
# COMPACT_ATOMS: atom_id res chain seq x y z
N MET A 1 31.63 -89.53 25.54
CA MET A 1 30.53 -88.67 25.03
C MET A 1 30.42 -87.28 25.71
N ALA A 2 31.02 -87.05 26.90
CA ALA A 2 30.90 -85.79 27.64
C ALA A 2 31.55 -84.53 26.99
N LYS A 3 32.64 -84.68 26.20
CA LYS A 3 33.30 -83.55 25.50
C LYS A 3 32.48 -82.97 24.32
N LYS A 4 31.53 -83.73 23.75
CA LYS A 4 30.67 -83.26 22.65
C LYS A 4 29.57 -82.31 23.15
N LYS A 5 28.95 -82.63 24.30
CA LYS A 5 27.89 -81.79 24.93
C LYS A 5 28.37 -80.36 25.20
N THR A 6 29.60 -80.20 25.68
CA THR A 6 30.19 -78.89 26.02
C THR A 6 30.59 -78.04 24.80
N ALA A 7 30.78 -78.63 23.62
CA ALA A 7 31.04 -77.87 22.38
C ALA A 7 29.74 -77.33 21.77
N GLU A 8 28.66 -78.09 21.88
CA GLU A 8 27.34 -77.75 21.36
C GLU A 8 26.67 -76.63 22.17
N GLU A 9 26.76 -76.67 23.50
CA GLU A 9 26.30 -75.59 24.38
C GLU A 9 27.02 -74.25 24.12
N ARG A 10 28.33 -74.29 23.85
CA ARG A 10 29.10 -73.09 23.48
C ARG A 10 28.66 -72.50 22.14
N ARG A 11 28.35 -73.35 21.16
CA ARG A 11 27.80 -72.91 19.86
C ARG A 11 26.41 -72.31 20.01
N ARG A 12 25.56 -72.88 20.86
CA ARG A 12 24.22 -72.36 21.15
C ARG A 12 24.27 -70.99 21.85
N ARG A 13 25.10 -70.84 22.89
CA ARG A 13 25.34 -69.54 23.55
C ARG A 13 25.89 -68.49 22.59
N ALA A 14 26.84 -68.87 21.73
CA ALA A 14 27.37 -67.95 20.71
C ALA A 14 26.29 -67.54 19.68
N ALA A 15 25.41 -68.46 19.29
CA ALA A 15 24.29 -68.17 18.40
C ALA A 15 23.24 -67.25 19.06
N GLU A 16 22.93 -67.47 20.34
CA GLU A 16 21.99 -66.64 21.11
C GLU A 16 22.54 -65.21 21.28
N LEU A 17 23.82 -65.05 21.66
CA LEU A 17 24.46 -63.73 21.77
C LEU A 17 24.53 -63.02 20.41
N LYS A 18 24.84 -63.75 19.33
CA LYS A 18 24.82 -63.18 17.98
C LYS A 18 23.41 -62.74 17.58
N ALA A 19 22.38 -63.53 17.88
CA ALA A 19 20.99 -63.19 17.61
C ALA A 19 20.53 -61.96 18.42
N GLN A 20 20.93 -61.84 19.69
CA GLN A 20 20.66 -60.65 20.52
C GLN A 20 21.31 -59.40 19.94
N ARG A 21 22.61 -59.44 19.60
CA ARG A 21 23.33 -58.32 18.97
C ARG A 21 22.67 -57.88 17.66
N LEU A 22 22.31 -58.84 16.79
CA LEU A 22 21.62 -58.52 15.54
C LEU A 22 20.23 -57.90 15.77
N ARG A 23 19.50 -58.30 16.81
CA ARG A 23 18.20 -57.69 17.19
C ARG A 23 18.39 -56.26 17.70
N GLU A 24 19.39 -56.01 18.53
CA GLU A 24 19.72 -54.68 19.03
C GLU A 24 20.18 -53.75 17.91
N GLU A 25 21.06 -54.22 17.02
CA GLU A 25 21.48 -53.49 15.84
C GLU A 25 20.31 -53.17 14.91
N ARG A 26 19.41 -54.15 14.66
CA ARG A 26 18.19 -53.92 13.88
C ARG A 26 17.29 -52.90 14.56
N ARG A 27 17.04 -53.02 15.87
CA ARG A 27 16.21 -52.07 16.62
C ARG A 27 16.80 -50.67 16.59
N ARG A 28 18.11 -50.53 16.77
CA ARG A 28 18.80 -49.23 16.70
C ARG A 28 18.70 -48.64 15.29
N LYS A 29 18.94 -49.44 14.24
CA LYS A 29 18.77 -49.00 12.84
C LYS A 29 17.34 -48.56 12.55
N VAL A 30 16.34 -49.34 12.99
CA VAL A 30 14.91 -49.00 12.83
C VAL A 30 14.58 -47.70 13.54
N LEU A 31 15.02 -47.52 14.80
CA LEU A 31 14.78 -46.27 15.55
C LEU A 31 15.46 -45.07 14.91
N THR A 32 16.71 -45.23 14.44
CA THR A 32 17.42 -44.15 13.74
C THR A 32 16.72 -43.79 12.43
N ILE A 33 16.34 -44.77 11.61
CA ILE A 33 15.63 -44.51 10.35
C ILE A 33 14.29 -43.84 10.64
N ALA A 34 13.48 -44.37 11.56
CA ALA A 34 12.20 -43.79 11.92
C ALA A 34 12.33 -42.34 12.43
N GLY A 35 13.34 -42.06 13.27
CA GLY A 35 13.63 -40.71 13.76
C GLY A 35 14.02 -39.76 12.63
N VAL A 36 14.94 -40.17 11.75
CA VAL A 36 15.37 -39.38 10.58
C VAL A 36 14.20 -39.14 9.63
N THR A 37 13.43 -40.17 9.28
CA THR A 37 12.27 -40.03 8.40
C THR A 37 11.22 -39.09 8.98
N THR A 38 10.93 -39.19 10.28
CA THR A 38 9.99 -38.29 10.96
C THR A 38 10.49 -36.84 10.94
N ALA A 39 11.77 -36.62 11.24
CA ALA A 39 12.37 -35.29 11.19
C ALA A 39 12.32 -34.70 9.78
N VAL A 40 12.63 -35.48 8.74
CA VAL A 40 12.53 -35.04 7.34
C VAL A 40 11.10 -34.68 6.96
N VAL A 41 10.11 -35.51 7.32
CA VAL A 41 8.70 -35.23 7.04
C VAL A 41 8.23 -33.94 7.73
N LEU A 42 8.65 -33.71 8.98
CA LEU A 42 8.30 -32.47 9.69
C LEU A 42 8.94 -31.24 9.06
N VAL A 43 10.22 -31.32 8.67
CA VAL A 43 10.92 -30.20 8.02
C VAL A 43 10.31 -29.89 6.65
N VAL A 44 10.06 -30.91 5.83
CA VAL A 44 9.42 -30.73 4.51
C VAL A 44 8.00 -30.21 4.67
N GLY A 45 7.24 -30.74 5.63
CA GLY A 45 5.88 -30.27 5.93
C GLY A 45 5.85 -28.81 6.38
N LEU A 46 6.78 -28.40 7.25
CA LEU A 46 6.91 -27.00 7.68
C LEU A 46 7.31 -26.10 6.50
N LEU A 47 8.29 -26.49 5.68
CA LEU A 47 8.67 -25.72 4.50
C LEU A 47 7.51 -25.58 3.52
N ALA A 48 6.78 -26.66 3.24
CA ALA A 48 5.60 -26.62 2.37
C ALA A 48 4.49 -25.73 2.96
N PHE A 49 4.28 -25.77 4.27
CA PHE A 49 3.32 -24.90 4.97
C PHE A 49 3.72 -23.43 4.88
N LEU A 50 4.99 -23.09 5.10
CA LEU A 50 5.49 -21.72 4.98
C LEU A 50 5.36 -21.21 3.54
N LEU A 51 5.70 -22.03 2.54
CA LEU A 51 5.53 -21.67 1.13
C LEU A 51 4.05 -21.51 0.75
N PHE A 52 3.16 -22.35 1.28
CA PHE A 52 1.71 -22.23 1.04
C PHE A 52 1.14 -20.96 1.67
N MET A 53 1.55 -20.63 2.90
CA MET A 53 1.14 -19.40 3.58
C MET A 53 1.66 -18.16 2.83
N GLU A 54 2.87 -18.22 2.29
CA GLU A 54 3.45 -17.15 1.47
C GLU A 54 2.73 -17.00 0.11
N PHE A 55 2.37 -18.12 -0.54
CA PHE A 55 1.60 -18.05 -1.77
C PHE A 55 0.20 -17.49 -1.53
N ARG A 56 -0.45 -17.95 -0.44
CA ARG A 56 -1.75 -17.44 -0.01
C ARG A 56 -1.65 -15.97 0.36
N SER A 57 -0.57 -15.45 0.92
CA SER A 57 -0.47 -14.03 1.27
C SER A 57 -0.40 -13.14 0.02
N ARG A 58 0.32 -13.56 -1.01
CA ARG A 58 0.55 -12.79 -2.24
C ARG A 58 -0.59 -12.79 -3.26
N THR A 59 -1.55 -13.70 -3.14
CA THR A 59 -2.65 -13.84 -4.13
C THR A 59 -3.98 -13.47 -3.50
N VAL A 60 -4.51 -12.30 -3.85
CA VAL A 60 -5.84 -11.84 -3.38
C VAL A 60 -6.87 -12.24 -4.42
N SER A 61 -7.90 -12.99 -4.02
CA SER A 61 -8.95 -13.42 -4.93
C SER A 61 -9.88 -12.25 -5.23
N GLY A 62 -10.31 -12.11 -6.49
CA GLY A 62 -11.24 -11.05 -6.90
C GLY A 62 -10.58 -9.71 -7.21
N VAL A 63 -9.24 -9.65 -7.27
CA VAL A 63 -8.54 -8.47 -7.79
C VAL A 63 -8.63 -8.45 -9.31
N GLU A 64 -9.11 -7.34 -9.83
CA GLU A 64 -9.10 -7.02 -11.24
C GLU A 64 -7.90 -6.10 -11.53
N GLU A 65 -7.21 -6.35 -12.64
CA GLU A 65 -6.06 -5.56 -13.09
C GLU A 65 -6.39 -4.87 -14.41
N PHE A 66 -5.98 -3.62 -14.53
CA PHE A 66 -6.26 -2.72 -15.64
C PHE A 66 -4.97 -2.10 -16.17
N GLU A 67 -4.86 -1.96 -17.49
CA GLU A 67 -3.77 -1.23 -18.11
C GLU A 67 -4.08 0.27 -18.04
N VAL A 68 -3.25 1.03 -17.32
CA VAL A 68 -3.38 2.49 -17.23
C VAL A 68 -2.50 3.11 -18.30
N GLY A 69 -3.12 3.65 -19.35
CA GLY A 69 -2.42 4.11 -20.56
C GLY A 69 -1.73 5.47 -20.47
N SER A 70 -2.08 6.31 -19.48
CA SER A 70 -1.55 7.65 -19.28
C SER A 70 -1.56 8.05 -17.80
N TYR A 71 -0.69 8.99 -17.40
CA TYR A 71 -0.54 9.48 -16.03
C TYR A 71 -0.11 10.96 -16.01
N GLU A 72 -0.56 11.74 -16.98
CA GLU A 72 -0.15 13.14 -17.10
C GLU A 72 -0.84 14.00 -16.02
N HIS A 73 -0.07 14.95 -15.44
CA HIS A 73 -0.63 15.97 -14.56
C HIS A 73 -1.32 17.06 -15.39
N VAL A 74 -2.66 17.07 -15.38
CA VAL A 74 -3.47 18.09 -16.03
C VAL A 74 -3.77 19.26 -15.09
N GLU A 75 -4.22 20.38 -15.66
CA GLU A 75 -4.51 21.60 -14.89
C GLU A 75 -5.65 21.37 -13.89
N THR A 76 -5.49 21.86 -12.65
CA THR A 76 -6.55 21.84 -11.65
C THR A 76 -7.79 22.54 -12.22
N GLY A 77 -8.94 21.87 -12.22
CA GLY A 77 -10.18 22.31 -12.83
C GLY A 77 -10.50 21.62 -14.16
N GLN A 78 -9.52 21.02 -14.83
CA GLN A 78 -9.76 20.18 -16.01
C GLN A 78 -10.23 18.80 -15.59
N ARG A 79 -11.53 18.51 -15.75
CA ARG A 79 -12.07 17.19 -15.40
C ARG A 79 -11.53 16.07 -16.29
N VAL A 80 -11.31 14.91 -15.71
CA VAL A 80 -10.85 13.70 -16.40
C VAL A 80 -11.97 12.67 -16.46
N ASP A 81 -12.14 12.05 -17.63
CA ASP A 81 -13.09 10.95 -17.83
C ASP A 81 -12.35 9.62 -17.62
N TYR A 82 -12.72 8.89 -16.57
CA TYR A 82 -12.08 7.64 -16.19
C TYR A 82 -12.90 6.45 -16.68
N GLU A 83 -12.24 5.42 -17.21
CA GLU A 83 -12.93 4.22 -17.72
C GLU A 83 -13.53 3.37 -16.59
N GLN A 84 -12.84 3.27 -15.45
CA GLN A 84 -13.29 2.54 -14.28
C GLN A 84 -13.98 3.48 -13.28
N THR A 85 -15.02 3.00 -12.62
CA THR A 85 -15.76 3.74 -11.59
C THR A 85 -15.88 2.87 -10.32
N PRO A 86 -15.25 3.26 -9.19
CA PRO A 86 -14.29 4.35 -9.01
C PRO A 86 -13.01 4.19 -9.86
N PRO A 87 -12.26 5.28 -10.12
CA PRO A 87 -11.04 5.24 -10.92
C PRO A 87 -9.95 4.35 -10.32
N VAL A 88 -9.10 3.80 -11.18
CA VAL A 88 -7.92 3.00 -10.80
C VAL A 88 -6.59 3.66 -11.22
N GLY A 89 -6.64 4.83 -11.86
CA GLY A 89 -5.47 5.48 -12.45
C GLY A 89 -5.88 6.34 -13.64
N GLY A 90 -4.89 6.98 -14.27
CA GLY A 90 -5.09 7.83 -15.45
C GLY A 90 -4.50 9.22 -15.26
N ASP A 91 -4.79 10.11 -16.21
CA ASP A 91 -4.48 11.54 -16.07
C ASP A 91 -5.20 12.10 -14.84
N HIS A 92 -4.58 13.06 -14.17
CA HIS A 92 -5.09 13.57 -12.89
C HIS A 92 -4.49 14.93 -12.55
N TRP A 93 -4.96 15.60 -11.50
CA TRP A 93 -4.50 16.95 -11.17
C TRP A 93 -3.14 16.92 -10.49
N ASN A 94 -2.38 18.00 -10.60
CA ASN A 94 -1.02 18.09 -10.07
C ASN A 94 -0.90 18.04 -8.53
N ALA A 95 -2.00 18.18 -7.79
CA ALA A 95 -2.04 18.02 -6.35
C ALA A 95 -2.70 16.68 -6.00
N TRP A 96 -2.35 16.11 -4.84
CA TRP A 96 -2.96 14.88 -4.34
C TRP A 96 -3.92 15.14 -3.18
N GLN A 97 -4.83 14.18 -2.98
CA GLN A 97 -5.65 14.10 -1.78
C GLN A 97 -4.81 13.53 -0.64
N ASN A 98 -4.81 14.18 0.51
CA ASN A 98 -4.17 13.63 1.71
C ASN A 98 -4.82 12.28 2.07
N CYS A 99 -4.02 11.29 2.42
CA CYS A 99 -4.52 10.03 2.94
C CYS A 99 -5.19 10.26 4.30
N GLY A 100 -6.40 9.73 4.44
CA GLY A 100 -7.28 9.99 5.57
C GLY A 100 -8.69 9.45 5.36
N VAL A 101 -9.51 9.60 6.40
CA VAL A 101 -10.93 9.29 6.38
C VAL A 101 -11.71 10.58 6.10
N TYR A 102 -12.61 10.51 5.13
CA TYR A 102 -13.45 11.61 4.68
C TYR A 102 -14.93 11.23 4.84
N PRO A 103 -15.74 12.04 5.54
CA PRO A 103 -17.18 11.79 5.69
C PRO A 103 -17.97 12.13 4.42
N GLU A 104 -17.35 12.85 3.49
CA GLU A 104 -17.93 13.31 2.23
C GLU A 104 -17.02 12.91 1.06
N PRO A 105 -17.53 12.87 -0.18
CA PRO A 105 -16.75 12.48 -1.34
C PRO A 105 -15.54 13.41 -1.53
N VAL A 106 -14.45 12.86 -2.05
CA VAL A 106 -13.25 13.61 -2.45
C VAL A 106 -13.20 13.72 -3.97
N THR A 107 -12.49 14.74 -4.48
CA THR A 107 -12.33 14.95 -5.93
C THR A 107 -11.53 13.78 -6.54
N PRO A 108 -12.07 13.07 -7.56
CA PRO A 108 -11.40 11.91 -8.16
C PRO A 108 -9.99 12.20 -8.64
N GLU A 109 -9.76 13.35 -9.30
CA GLU A 109 -8.45 13.72 -9.83
C GLU A 109 -7.39 13.92 -8.72
N PHE A 110 -7.78 14.34 -7.51
CA PHE A 110 -6.86 14.39 -6.38
C PHE A 110 -6.61 13.00 -5.79
N ALA A 111 -7.64 12.16 -5.71
CA ALA A 111 -7.51 10.80 -5.18
C ALA A 111 -6.69 9.89 -6.12
N VAL A 112 -6.82 10.04 -7.44
CA VAL A 112 -6.02 9.31 -8.44
C VAL A 112 -4.53 9.66 -8.32
N HIS A 113 -4.18 10.91 -8.07
CA HIS A 113 -2.79 11.28 -7.74
C HIS A 113 -2.31 10.53 -6.48
N SER A 114 -3.14 10.41 -5.44
CA SER A 114 -2.79 9.61 -4.27
C SER A 114 -2.54 8.14 -4.62
N LEU A 115 -3.30 7.57 -5.56
CA LEU A 115 -3.04 6.22 -6.08
C LEU A 115 -1.68 6.13 -6.78
N GLU A 116 -1.28 7.18 -7.53
CA GLU A 116 0.05 7.28 -8.17
C GLU A 116 1.18 7.18 -7.15
N HIS A 117 0.97 7.71 -5.94
CA HIS A 117 1.91 7.65 -4.81
C HIS A 117 1.91 6.30 -4.07
N GLY A 118 1.03 5.38 -4.46
CA GLY A 118 0.86 4.07 -3.82
C GLY A 118 -0.22 4.05 -2.74
N ALA A 119 -1.17 4.98 -2.76
CA ALA A 119 -2.35 4.88 -1.90
C ALA A 119 -3.34 3.81 -2.38
N VAL A 120 -4.17 3.36 -1.45
CA VAL A 120 -5.40 2.64 -1.74
C VAL A 120 -6.57 3.55 -1.42
N TRP A 121 -7.46 3.75 -2.38
CA TRP A 121 -8.70 4.49 -2.18
C TRP A 121 -9.85 3.52 -1.97
N ILE A 122 -10.37 3.48 -0.75
CA ILE A 122 -11.54 2.69 -0.37
C ILE A 122 -12.78 3.58 -0.53
N ASN A 123 -13.58 3.27 -1.54
CA ASN A 123 -14.86 3.89 -1.79
C ASN A 123 -15.99 3.03 -1.22
N TYR A 124 -17.00 3.69 -0.68
CA TYR A 124 -18.25 3.04 -0.29
C TYR A 124 -19.46 3.80 -0.82
N ARG A 125 -20.56 3.07 -1.04
CA ARG A 125 -21.83 3.70 -1.40
C ARG A 125 -22.38 4.54 -0.24
N PRO A 126 -22.99 5.70 -0.50
CA PRO A 126 -23.54 6.55 0.57
C PRO A 126 -24.61 5.89 1.45
N ASP A 127 -25.23 4.80 1.01
CA ASP A 127 -26.22 4.03 1.75
C ASP A 127 -25.65 2.81 2.50
N LEU A 128 -24.32 2.65 2.54
CA LEU A 128 -23.64 1.61 3.30
C LEU A 128 -24.00 1.73 4.80
N PRO A 129 -24.33 0.63 5.50
CA PRO A 129 -24.64 0.67 6.93
C PRO A 129 -23.52 1.30 7.78
N GLU A 130 -23.89 2.09 8.78
CA GLU A 130 -22.96 2.85 9.64
C GLU A 130 -21.91 1.96 10.31
N ASP A 131 -22.26 0.75 10.74
CA ASP A 131 -21.32 -0.20 11.34
C ASP A 131 -20.24 -0.65 10.35
N GLN A 132 -20.59 -0.75 9.06
CA GLN A 132 -19.64 -1.06 8.00
C GLN A 132 -18.76 0.15 7.68
N VAL A 133 -19.33 1.36 7.63
CA VAL A 133 -18.55 2.60 7.46
C VAL A 133 -17.55 2.77 8.60
N GLN A 134 -17.96 2.54 9.85
CA GLN A 134 -17.07 2.57 10.99
C GLN A 134 -15.95 1.53 10.86
N ALA A 135 -16.26 0.30 10.46
CA ALA A 135 -15.27 -0.74 10.25
C ALA A 135 -14.27 -0.41 9.13
N LEU A 136 -14.69 0.30 8.07
CA LEU A 136 -13.77 0.83 7.06
C LEU A 136 -12.87 1.92 7.65
N ASN A 137 -13.45 2.88 8.38
CA ASN A 137 -12.69 3.97 8.99
C ASN A 137 -11.62 3.47 9.98
N GLU A 138 -11.91 2.38 10.69
CA GLU A 138 -10.97 1.71 11.60
C GLU A 138 -9.79 1.04 10.88
N MET A 139 -9.83 0.89 9.56
CA MET A 139 -8.66 0.42 8.78
C MET A 139 -7.57 1.48 8.67
N TYR A 140 -7.90 2.76 8.83
CA TYR A 140 -6.94 3.86 8.72
C TYR A 140 -6.27 4.19 10.05
N SER A 141 -4.95 4.33 10.03
CA SER A 141 -4.14 4.99 11.07
C SER A 141 -3.39 6.21 10.50
N PRO A 142 -3.10 7.23 11.32
CA PRO A 142 -2.33 8.38 10.87
C PRO A 142 -0.97 7.97 10.28
N GLY A 143 -0.73 8.34 9.02
CA GLY A 143 0.49 7.99 8.26
C GLY A 143 0.32 6.83 7.28
N ASP A 144 -0.84 6.18 7.28
CA ASP A 144 -1.20 5.15 6.31
C ASP A 144 -1.48 5.76 4.93
N TYR A 145 -1.32 4.95 3.90
CA TYR A 145 -1.56 5.30 2.50
C TYR A 145 -2.97 4.87 2.09
N LEU A 146 -3.96 5.32 2.86
CA LEU A 146 -5.37 5.03 2.63
C LEU A 146 -6.17 6.32 2.51
N VAL A 147 -7.00 6.39 1.47
CA VAL A 147 -8.08 7.38 1.35
C VAL A 147 -9.37 6.60 1.53
N ILE A 148 -10.23 7.00 2.47
CA ILE A 148 -11.52 6.34 2.71
C ILE A 148 -12.61 7.39 2.59
N SER A 149 -13.51 7.24 1.63
CA SER A 149 -14.57 8.22 1.39
C SER A 149 -15.82 7.57 0.79
N PRO A 150 -17.01 8.17 0.96
CA PRO A 150 -18.13 7.81 0.11
C PRO A 150 -17.80 8.18 -1.34
N TYR A 151 -18.52 7.60 -2.29
CA TYR A 151 -18.35 7.90 -3.71
C TYR A 151 -19.68 8.36 -4.33
N GLU A 152 -19.62 9.49 -5.03
CA GLU A 152 -20.75 10.03 -5.82
C GLU A 152 -20.68 9.46 -7.23
N GLY A 153 -21.39 8.34 -7.45
CA GLY A 153 -21.44 7.69 -8.75
C GLY A 153 -21.99 6.28 -8.67
N GLU A 154 -22.01 5.61 -9.82
CA GLU A 154 -22.36 4.20 -9.88
C GLU A 154 -21.17 3.37 -9.39
N MET A 155 -21.44 2.42 -8.51
CA MET A 155 -20.47 1.43 -8.05
C MET A 155 -21.08 0.06 -8.22
N ASP A 156 -20.32 -0.92 -8.74
CA ASP A 156 -20.83 -2.27 -8.96
C ASP A 156 -21.05 -3.07 -7.66
N ALA A 157 -20.38 -2.67 -6.58
CA ALA A 157 -20.49 -3.26 -5.24
C ALA A 157 -20.71 -2.19 -4.15
N PRO A 158 -21.14 -2.59 -2.93
CA PRO A 158 -21.26 -1.66 -1.80
C PRO A 158 -19.94 -0.99 -1.42
N ILE A 159 -18.83 -1.70 -1.55
CA ILE A 159 -17.48 -1.22 -1.28
C ILE A 159 -16.60 -1.58 -2.48
N VAL A 160 -15.82 -0.62 -2.94
CA VAL A 160 -14.82 -0.82 -4.00
C VAL A 160 -13.52 -0.18 -3.54
N ALA A 161 -12.42 -0.92 -3.58
CA ALA A 161 -11.10 -0.38 -3.26
C ALA A 161 -10.22 -0.38 -4.51
N SER A 162 -9.67 0.78 -4.84
CA SER A 162 -8.76 0.99 -5.96
C SER A 162 -7.32 1.20 -5.48
N SER A 163 -6.37 0.62 -6.19
CA SER A 163 -4.96 1.04 -6.19
C SER A 163 -4.55 1.28 -7.64
N TRP A 164 -3.34 1.80 -7.89
CA TRP A 164 -2.93 2.09 -9.27
C TRP A 164 -3.02 0.84 -10.16
N GLY A 165 -3.89 0.91 -11.18
CA GLY A 165 -4.19 -0.14 -12.15
C GLY A 165 -4.93 -1.36 -11.59
N ARG A 166 -5.51 -1.29 -10.38
CA ARG A 166 -6.12 -2.46 -9.74
C ARG A 166 -7.35 -2.10 -8.93
N GLN A 167 -8.28 -3.04 -8.85
CA GLN A 167 -9.50 -2.86 -8.08
C GLN A 167 -9.95 -4.17 -7.43
N ILE A 168 -10.63 -4.05 -6.30
CA ILE A 168 -11.39 -5.13 -5.69
C ILE A 168 -12.74 -4.63 -5.21
N SER A 169 -13.77 -5.46 -5.38
CA SER A 169 -15.12 -5.25 -4.87
C SER A 169 -15.38 -6.07 -3.61
N ALA A 170 -16.14 -5.52 -2.66
CA ALA A 170 -16.55 -6.19 -1.44
C ALA A 170 -17.99 -5.84 -1.04
N GLU A 171 -18.70 -6.81 -0.48
CA GLU A 171 -20.05 -6.62 0.06
C GLU A 171 -20.04 -6.03 1.48
N THR A 172 -18.95 -6.25 2.23
CA THR A 172 -18.83 -5.85 3.64
C THR A 172 -17.40 -5.43 3.97
N ALA A 173 -17.22 -4.56 4.95
CA ALA A 173 -15.91 -4.13 5.45
C ALA A 173 -15.10 -5.30 6.05
N GLY A 174 -15.78 -6.35 6.49
CA GLY A 174 -15.18 -7.57 7.04
C GLY A 174 -14.61 -8.53 6.00
N ASP A 175 -14.67 -8.22 4.69
CA ASP A 175 -14.15 -9.10 3.65
C ASP A 175 -12.63 -9.31 3.79
N GLU A 176 -12.20 -10.58 3.90
CA GLU A 176 -10.79 -10.92 4.07
C GLU A 176 -9.93 -10.49 2.87
N ASN A 177 -10.47 -10.54 1.65
CA ASN A 177 -9.74 -10.14 0.44
C ASN A 177 -9.60 -8.62 0.36
N LEU A 178 -10.62 -7.84 0.77
CA LEU A 178 -10.49 -6.37 0.88
C LEU A 178 -9.32 -5.99 1.81
N GLN A 179 -9.27 -6.57 3.00
CA GLN A 179 -8.19 -6.28 3.94
C GLN A 179 -6.81 -6.73 3.42
N ARG A 180 -6.78 -7.83 2.66
CA ARG A 180 -5.54 -8.31 2.04
C ARG A 180 -5.12 -7.43 0.87
N PHE A 181 -6.06 -6.89 0.10
CA PHE A 181 -5.81 -5.91 -0.96
C PHE A 181 -5.15 -4.67 -0.37
N VAL A 182 -5.76 -4.09 0.67
CA VAL A 182 -5.19 -2.94 1.40
C VAL A 182 -3.75 -3.23 1.84
N ARG A 183 -3.52 -4.33 2.57
CA ARG A 183 -2.17 -4.68 3.04
C ARG A 183 -1.14 -4.93 1.93
N LEU A 184 -1.58 -5.36 0.75
CA LEU A 184 -0.67 -5.71 -0.34
C LEU A 184 -0.32 -4.51 -1.21
N TYR A 185 -1.27 -3.59 -1.40
CA TYR A 185 -1.13 -2.49 -2.36
C TYR A 185 -1.01 -1.11 -1.71
N GLU A 186 -1.26 -0.98 -0.41
CA GLU A 186 -0.86 0.20 0.35
C GLU A 186 0.66 0.36 0.28
N ARG A 187 1.13 1.58 -0.01
CA ARG A 187 2.54 1.89 -0.30
C ARG A 187 3.10 1.02 -1.43
N GLY A 188 2.27 0.75 -2.44
CA GLY A 188 2.63 -0.03 -3.62
C GLY A 188 3.94 0.47 -4.24
N THR A 189 4.83 -0.46 -4.57
CA THR A 189 6.13 -0.16 -5.21
C THR A 189 6.07 -0.23 -6.73
N ASP A 190 4.94 -0.70 -7.25
CA ASP A 190 4.61 -0.93 -8.65
C ASP A 190 3.55 0.06 -9.13
N VAL A 191 3.80 1.32 -8.81
CA VAL A 191 3.03 2.51 -9.19
C VAL A 191 4.00 3.53 -9.84
N PRO A 192 3.53 4.59 -10.50
CA PRO A 192 4.43 5.54 -11.16
C PRO A 192 5.35 6.30 -10.19
N GLU A 193 4.86 6.69 -9.02
CA GLU A 193 5.62 7.47 -8.01
C GLU A 193 5.69 6.79 -6.64
N PRO A 194 6.33 5.60 -6.53
CA PRO A 194 6.29 4.80 -5.32
C PRO A 194 6.97 5.54 -4.15
N GLY A 195 6.22 5.72 -3.05
CA GLY A 195 6.73 6.31 -1.82
C GLY A 195 6.72 7.84 -1.77
N ALA A 196 6.16 8.52 -2.79
CA ALA A 196 5.85 9.94 -2.71
C ALA A 196 4.85 10.23 -1.58
N SER A 197 4.82 11.47 -1.07
CA SER A 197 4.02 11.81 0.13
C SER A 197 2.53 11.65 -0.14
N CYS A 198 1.79 10.95 0.73
CA CYS A 198 0.33 11.00 0.74
C CYS A 198 -0.23 12.03 1.76
N SER A 199 0.52 13.09 2.06
CA SER A 199 0.11 14.11 3.03
C SER A 199 0.69 15.48 2.72
N GLY A 200 0.06 16.55 3.20
CA GLY A 200 0.54 17.93 3.07
C GLY A 200 0.03 18.70 1.85
N GLN A 201 -0.98 18.20 1.13
CA GLN A 201 -1.56 18.85 -0.04
C GLN A 201 -3.04 19.20 0.14
N ARG A 202 -4.00 18.38 -0.33
CA ARG A 202 -5.45 18.69 -0.24
C ARG A 202 -6.18 17.85 0.80
N SER A 203 -7.10 18.46 1.53
CA SER A 203 -8.01 17.78 2.48
C SER A 203 -9.46 18.16 2.27
N GLU A 204 -9.73 19.02 1.30
CA GLU A 204 -11.05 19.49 0.93
C GLU A 204 -11.88 18.36 0.31
N THR A 205 -13.19 18.45 0.50
CA THR A 205 -14.18 17.58 -0.14
C THR A 205 -14.40 17.98 -1.60
N ALA A 206 -14.98 17.09 -2.39
CA ALA A 206 -15.34 17.38 -3.78
C ALA A 206 -16.23 18.63 -3.90
N ALA A 207 -17.20 18.78 -3.00
CA ALA A 207 -18.11 19.92 -2.98
C ALA A 207 -17.39 21.25 -2.66
N GLU A 208 -16.43 21.24 -1.73
CA GLU A 208 -15.62 22.42 -1.41
C GLU A 208 -14.73 22.82 -2.59
N ILE A 209 -14.09 21.85 -3.24
CA ILE A 209 -13.27 22.09 -4.44
C ILE A 209 -14.10 22.65 -5.59
N ASP A 210 -15.30 22.13 -5.81
CA ASP A 210 -16.20 22.62 -6.85
C ASP A 210 -16.68 24.05 -6.56
N ALA A 211 -16.92 24.38 -5.29
CA ALA A 211 -17.22 25.74 -4.88
C ALA A 211 -16.03 26.69 -5.08
N MET A 212 -14.79 26.23 -4.84
CA MET A 212 -13.58 27.03 -5.09
C MET A 212 -13.36 27.31 -6.58
N ILE A 213 -13.49 26.29 -7.43
CA ILE A 213 -13.35 26.42 -8.88
C ILE A 213 -14.43 27.34 -9.44
N SER A 214 -15.69 27.13 -9.03
CA SER A 214 -16.82 27.95 -9.47
C SER A 214 -16.74 29.39 -8.95
N GLY A 215 -16.29 29.57 -7.70
CA GLY A 215 -16.14 30.89 -7.06
C GLY A 215 -14.96 31.70 -7.59
N GLY A 216 -13.95 31.05 -8.18
CA GLY A 216 -12.85 31.71 -8.90
C GLY A 216 -13.26 32.24 -10.29
N SER A 217 -14.42 31.83 -10.80
CA SER A 217 -14.93 32.23 -12.13
C SER A 217 -15.84 33.47 -12.10
N VAL A 218 -15.69 34.39 -11.14
CA VAL A 218 -16.42 35.67 -11.12
C VAL A 218 -16.02 36.52 -12.33
N ASP A 219 -16.80 36.31 -13.39
CA ASP A 219 -17.33 37.27 -14.36
C ASP A 219 -16.67 38.66 -14.34
N THR A 220 -15.65 38.82 -15.19
CA THR A 220 -15.18 40.13 -15.68
C THR A 220 -15.88 40.50 -16.99
N SER A 221 -17.19 40.23 -17.10
CA SER A 221 -18.05 40.77 -18.17
C SER A 221 -19.19 41.64 -17.63
N GLY A 222 -18.97 42.31 -16.50
CA GLY A 222 -19.74 43.48 -16.10
C GLY A 222 -19.26 44.74 -16.83
N GLY A 223 -19.79 44.98 -18.04
CA GLY A 223 -19.64 46.26 -18.71
C GLY A 223 -20.23 47.39 -17.86
N MET A 224 -19.41 48.39 -17.54
CA MET A 224 -19.89 49.68 -17.05
C MET A 224 -19.23 50.78 -17.88
N GLU A 225 -20.08 51.46 -18.63
CA GLU A 225 -19.80 52.64 -19.44
C GLU A 225 -19.10 53.73 -18.61
N GLY A 226 -18.20 54.49 -19.27
CA GLY A 226 -17.42 55.57 -18.66
C GLY A 226 -18.28 56.71 -18.10
N PRO A 227 -17.61 57.67 -17.43
CA PRO A 227 -17.43 58.93 -18.14
C PRO A 227 -16.04 59.56 -17.99
N GLU A 228 -15.81 60.51 -18.89
CA GLU A 228 -14.62 61.29 -19.17
C GLU A 228 -14.14 62.23 -18.04
N GLY A 229 -12.87 62.62 -18.14
CA GLY A 229 -12.24 63.77 -17.48
C GLY A 229 -11.12 63.32 -16.54
N GLY A 230 -9.87 63.79 -16.61
CA GLY A 230 -9.24 64.88 -17.34
C GLY A 230 -8.01 65.31 -16.53
N ASP A 231 -6.88 65.45 -17.23
CA ASP A 231 -5.69 66.26 -16.94
C ASP A 231 -4.51 65.74 -16.06
N ALA A 232 -3.40 65.61 -16.79
CA ALA A 232 -1.96 65.81 -16.55
C ALA A 232 -1.31 65.79 -15.15
N GLY A 233 -0.14 65.13 -15.12
CA GLY A 233 0.94 65.42 -14.18
C GLY A 233 2.16 64.52 -14.40
N ALA A 234 3.16 65.02 -15.13
CA ALA A 234 4.40 64.35 -15.50
C ALA A 234 5.35 64.03 -14.31
N GLY A 235 6.21 63.02 -14.49
CA GLY A 235 7.36 62.77 -13.62
C GLY A 235 8.21 61.60 -14.12
N GLU A 236 9.28 61.92 -14.84
CA GLU A 236 10.33 61.04 -15.36
C GLU A 236 11.08 60.27 -14.26
N GLY A 237 11.71 59.13 -14.61
CA GLY A 237 12.76 58.56 -13.75
C GLY A 237 13.14 57.10 -13.99
N SER A 238 13.82 56.85 -15.10
CA SER A 238 14.74 55.73 -15.40
C SER A 238 15.40 55.02 -14.20
N GLY A 239 15.61 53.69 -14.32
CA GLY A 239 16.88 53.09 -13.89
C GLY A 239 16.79 51.73 -13.22
N ASN A 240 17.25 50.72 -13.95
CA ASN A 240 17.41 49.32 -13.61
C ASN A 240 18.56 49.08 -12.60
N GLU A 241 18.59 47.88 -12.01
CA GLU A 241 19.74 47.04 -11.60
C GLU A 241 19.80 46.55 -10.13
N ALA A 242 19.56 45.24 -10.00
CA ALA A 242 20.40 44.17 -9.41
C ALA A 242 20.94 44.22 -7.95
N GLU A 243 21.08 43.00 -7.41
CA GLU A 243 21.91 42.56 -6.27
C GLU A 243 21.41 42.94 -4.86
N ALA A 244 21.56 42.13 -3.80
CA ALA A 244 22.18 40.83 -3.59
C ALA A 244 21.64 40.23 -2.28
N SER A 245 21.91 38.93 -2.15
CA SER A 245 21.81 38.06 -0.98
C SER A 245 22.23 38.68 0.35
N ASP A 246 21.43 38.42 1.38
CA ASP A 246 21.82 38.62 2.78
C ASP A 246 21.95 37.25 3.46
N ALA A 247 23.16 36.95 3.92
CA ALA A 247 23.51 35.80 4.74
C ALA A 247 24.28 36.34 5.94
N PRO A 248 23.95 35.96 7.18
CA PRO A 248 24.84 36.22 8.31
C PRO A 248 25.86 35.09 8.47
N SER A 249 27.11 35.51 8.52
CA SER A 249 28.30 34.74 8.86
C SER A 249 28.59 34.77 10.36
N GLY A 250 29.33 33.76 10.83
CA GLY A 250 29.94 33.66 12.17
C GLY A 250 29.86 32.20 12.67
N ALA A 251 30.80 31.31 12.34
CA ALA A 251 32.14 31.16 12.93
C ALA A 251 32.05 31.00 14.47
N ALA A 252 32.61 30.01 15.15
CA ALA A 252 33.75 29.15 14.84
C ALA A 252 33.79 27.96 15.84
N GLU A 253 34.33 26.83 15.37
CA GLU A 253 35.33 25.97 16.04
C GLU A 253 35.00 25.27 17.38
N ASP A 254 35.01 23.92 17.37
CA ASP A 254 36.10 23.12 17.97
C ASP A 254 35.89 21.62 17.61
N GLU A 255 36.79 21.08 16.79
CA GLU A 255 37.10 19.64 16.77
C GLU A 255 38.07 19.36 17.92
N PRO A 256 38.01 18.20 18.60
CA PRO A 256 38.89 17.13 18.14
C PRO A 256 38.37 15.68 18.33
N THR A 257 38.64 14.90 17.28
CA THR A 257 39.24 13.54 17.27
C THR A 257 38.73 12.41 18.16
N ALA A 258 38.35 11.33 17.45
CA ALA A 258 38.77 9.93 17.60
C ALA A 258 38.54 9.19 18.95
N GLU A 259 37.83 8.07 18.91
CA GLU A 259 38.45 6.74 18.94
C GLU A 259 37.43 5.61 18.80
N GLU A 260 37.96 4.49 18.32
CA GLU A 260 37.36 3.18 18.11
C GLU A 260 36.59 2.61 19.31
N GLN A 261 35.51 1.87 19.01
CA GLN A 261 35.27 0.49 19.45
C GLN A 261 34.09 -0.13 18.69
#